data_AF-A0A173UJQ8-F1
#
_entry.id   AF-A0A173UJQ8-F1
#
_cell.length_a   1.000
_cell.length_b   1.000
_cell.length_c   1.000
_cell.angle_alpha   90.00
_cell.angle_beta   90.00
_cell.angle_gamma   90.00
#
_symmetry.space_group_name_H-M   'P 1'
#
loop_
_entity.id
_entity.type
_entity.pdbx_description
1 polymer ?
#
loop_
_entity_poly.entity_id
_entity_poly.type
_entity_poly.pdbx_seq_one_letter_code
_entity_poly.pdbx_strand_id
1 'polypeptide(L)'
;MTEGGGVINGREYSQHAMERMAPDTPTVRAELSRRAEKAAQQKGLEVGTKEYYEYCTKYVDPRNIPPSVIEDAISSSKAIPGNRPDTFIHETLDVKVVINSNGKVITVIPK
;
A
#
# COMPACT_ATOMS: atom_id res chain seq x y z
N MET A 1 -5.14 6.42 -10.20
CA MET A 1 -5.66 5.36 -9.28
C MET A 1 -6.81 5.97 -8.46
N THR A 2 -7.77 5.21 -7.92
CA THR A 2 -8.87 5.82 -7.12
C THR A 2 -8.35 6.28 -5.75
N GLU A 3 -8.60 7.53 -5.35
CA GLU A 3 -8.35 7.97 -3.97
C GLU A 3 -9.28 7.21 -3.00
N GLY A 4 -8.77 6.74 -1.86
CA GLY A 4 -9.54 5.97 -0.87
C GLY A 4 -9.46 4.44 -0.99
N GLY A 5 -8.83 3.90 -2.04
CA GLY A 5 -8.73 2.46 -2.27
C GLY A 5 -9.70 1.96 -3.33
N GLY A 6 -9.96 0.66 -3.35
CA GLY A 6 -10.75 0.05 -4.42
C GLY A 6 -11.03 -1.43 -4.21
N VAL A 7 -11.88 -1.99 -5.08
CA VAL A 7 -12.25 -3.40 -5.05
C VAL A 7 -11.64 -4.09 -6.27
N ILE A 8 -10.91 -5.18 -6.06
CA ILE A 8 -10.35 -6.02 -7.12
C ILE A 8 -10.76 -7.46 -6.82
N ASN A 9 -11.37 -8.15 -7.79
CA ASN A 9 -11.85 -9.53 -7.64
C ASN A 9 -12.76 -9.76 -6.40
N GLY A 10 -13.58 -8.77 -6.05
CA GLY A 10 -14.47 -8.84 -4.89
C GLY A 10 -13.80 -8.58 -3.54
N ARG A 11 -12.49 -8.37 -3.50
CA ARG A 11 -11.75 -8.00 -2.28
C ARG A 11 -11.51 -6.49 -2.22
N GLU A 12 -11.73 -5.91 -1.04
CA GLU A 12 -11.39 -4.51 -0.79
C GLU A 12 -9.89 -4.32 -0.53
N TYR A 13 -9.35 -3.26 -1.11
CA TYR A 13 -7.97 -2.81 -0.94
C TYR A 13 -7.98 -1.39 -0.41
N SER A 14 -7.15 -1.12 0.60
CA SER A 14 -6.90 0.23 1.07
C SER A 14 -6.20 1.05 -0.03
N GLN A 15 -6.29 2.38 0.06
CA GLN A 15 -5.50 3.26 -0.82
C GLN A 15 -4.01 2.89 -0.76
N HIS A 16 -3.48 2.71 0.45
CA HIS A 16 -2.08 2.37 0.64
C HIS A 16 -1.71 1.05 -0.04
N ALA A 17 -2.56 0.01 0.05
CA ALA A 17 -2.33 -1.25 -0.64
C ALA A 17 -2.32 -1.08 -2.18
N MET A 18 -3.27 -0.32 -2.73
CA MET A 18 -3.31 -0.07 -4.18
C MET A 18 -2.08 0.71 -4.66
N GLU A 19 -1.62 1.69 -3.89
CA GLU A 19 -0.41 2.46 -4.22
C GLU A 19 0.83 1.57 -4.25
N ARG A 20 0.91 0.55 -3.38
CA ARG A 20 1.96 -0.48 -3.42
C ARG A 20 1.88 -1.39 -4.64
N MET A 21 0.67 -1.76 -5.03
CA MET A 21 0.41 -2.63 -6.17
C MET A 21 0.69 -1.95 -7.51
N ALA A 22 0.69 -0.61 -7.51
CA ALA A 22 0.87 0.19 -8.71
C ALA A 22 2.19 -0.15 -9.43
N PRO A 23 2.20 -0.17 -10.77
CA PRO A 23 3.43 -0.33 -11.53
C PRO A 23 4.35 0.88 -11.33
N ASP A 24 5.64 0.63 -11.16
CA ASP A 24 6.64 1.69 -10.96
C ASP A 24 6.97 2.37 -12.30
N THR A 25 6.07 3.24 -12.74
CA THR A 25 6.18 4.01 -13.98
C THR A 25 6.25 5.51 -13.67
N PRO A 26 6.87 6.33 -14.53
CA PRO A 26 6.97 7.78 -14.30
C PRO A 26 5.61 8.46 -14.08
N THR A 27 4.56 7.98 -14.77
CA THR A 27 3.20 8.49 -14.63
C THR A 27 2.59 8.18 -13.26
N VAL A 28 2.74 6.94 -12.77
CA VAL A 28 2.29 6.54 -11.43
C VAL A 28 3.07 7.29 -10.36
N ARG A 29 4.40 7.37 -10.48
CA ARG A 29 5.23 8.12 -9.53
C ARG A 29 4.81 9.58 -9.47
N ALA A 30 4.52 10.22 -10.60
CA ALA A 30 4.04 11.60 -10.63
C ALA A 30 2.66 11.77 -9.94
N GLU A 31 1.75 10.81 -10.11
CA GLU A 31 0.45 10.81 -9.40
C GLU A 31 0.64 10.66 -7.88
N LEU A 32 1.48 9.71 -7.45
CA LEU A 32 1.81 9.49 -6.04
C LEU A 32 2.53 10.71 -5.43
N SER A 33 3.42 11.36 -6.18
CA SER A 33 4.08 12.60 -5.73
C SER A 33 3.05 13.67 -5.43
N ARG A 34 2.10 13.94 -6.34
CA ARG A 34 1.04 14.95 -6.09
C ARG A 34 0.22 14.65 -4.83
N ARG A 35 -0.05 13.37 -4.56
CA ARG A 35 -0.73 12.95 -3.32
C ARG A 35 0.14 13.13 -2.10
N ALA A 36 1.42 12.81 -2.21
CA ALA A 36 2.39 13.00 -1.15
C ALA A 36 2.50 14.47 -0.74
N GLU A 37 2.58 15.38 -1.72
CA GLU A 37 2.62 16.83 -1.51
C GLU A 37 1.34 17.32 -0.82
N LYS A 38 0.17 16.90 -1.30
CA LYS A 38 -1.14 17.22 -0.68
C LYS A 38 -1.22 16.70 0.76
N ALA A 39 -0.76 15.48 1.01
CA ALA A 39 -0.74 14.88 2.34
C ALA A 39 0.28 15.56 3.27
N ALA A 40 1.42 16.02 2.74
CA ALA A 40 2.43 16.76 3.48
C ALA A 40 1.90 18.14 3.91
N GLN A 41 1.24 18.86 3.00
CA GLN A 41 0.60 20.14 3.29
C GLN A 41 -0.51 19.99 4.33
N GLN A 42 -1.35 18.95 4.23
CA GLN A 42 -2.38 18.64 5.25
C GLN A 42 -1.79 18.34 6.62
N LYS A 43 -0.55 17.85 6.68
CA LYS A 43 0.21 17.62 7.93
C LYS A 43 0.95 18.87 8.43
N GLY A 44 0.88 19.98 7.70
CA GLY A 44 1.61 21.21 8.02
C GLY A 44 3.10 21.15 7.74
N LEU A 45 3.57 20.22 6.89
CA LEU A 45 4.98 20.17 6.49
C LEU A 45 5.27 21.28 5.48
N GLU A 46 6.26 22.12 5.78
CA GLU A 46 6.64 23.23 4.91
C GLU A 46 7.47 22.76 3.70
N VAL A 47 7.06 23.18 2.51
CA VAL A 47 7.79 22.93 1.26
C VAL A 47 9.18 23.54 1.36
N GLY A 48 10.20 22.77 0.99
CA GLY A 48 11.60 23.21 1.08
C GLY A 48 12.32 22.71 2.33
N THR A 49 11.61 22.18 3.32
CA THR A 49 12.23 21.53 4.48
C THR A 49 12.69 20.12 4.17
N LYS A 50 13.73 19.65 4.89
CA LYS A 50 14.19 18.26 4.78
C LYS A 50 13.08 17.26 5.10
N GLU A 51 12.27 17.57 6.12
CA GLU A 51 11.15 16.74 6.58
C GLU A 51 10.08 16.56 5.50
N TYR A 52 9.73 17.63 4.79
CA TYR A 52 8.83 17.57 3.64
C TYR A 52 9.36 16.65 2.54
N TYR A 53 10.62 16.81 2.14
CA TYR A 53 11.22 16.00 1.08
C TYR A 53 11.36 14.53 1.50
N GLU A 54 11.76 14.26 2.74
CA GLU A 54 11.82 12.90 3.27
C GLU A 54 10.44 12.26 3.32
N TYR A 55 9.41 13.00 3.73
CA TYR A 55 8.04 12.52 3.77
C TYR A 55 7.54 12.17 2.36
N CYS A 56 7.71 13.07 1.39
CA CYS A 56 7.26 12.84 0.03
C CYS A 56 7.98 11.66 -0.64
N THR A 57 9.30 11.56 -0.44
CA THR A 57 10.10 10.46 -0.95
C THR A 57 9.66 9.12 -0.36
N LYS A 58 9.39 9.06 0.96
CA LYS A 58 8.91 7.85 1.64
C LYS A 58 7.49 7.45 1.23
N TYR A 59 6.66 8.42 0.84
CA TYR A 59 5.29 8.16 0.40
C TYR A 59 5.25 7.53 -0.99
N VAL A 60 6.12 7.97 -1.92
CA VAL A 60 6.18 7.49 -3.30
C VAL A 60 7.00 6.19 -3.37
N ASP A 61 6.36 5.08 -3.04
CA ASP A 61 6.98 3.75 -3.06
C ASP A 61 6.01 2.71 -3.68
N PRO A 62 5.75 2.81 -5.01
CA PRO A 62 5.06 1.79 -5.79
C PRO A 62 6.00 0.59 -5.99
N ARG A 63 5.45 -0.63 -5.92
CA ARG A 63 6.24 -1.87 -5.86
C ARG A 63 5.86 -2.87 -6.94
N ASN A 64 4.97 -2.50 -7.86
CA ASN A 64 4.54 -3.32 -8.99
C ASN A 64 4.09 -4.72 -8.57
N ILE A 65 3.31 -4.82 -7.48
CA ILE A 65 2.83 -6.10 -6.95
C ILE A 65 1.45 -6.38 -7.57
N PRO A 66 1.30 -7.40 -8.42
CA PRO A 66 0.02 -7.71 -9.04
C PRO A 66 -1.00 -8.23 -8.02
N PRO A 67 -2.31 -7.99 -8.22
CA PRO A 67 -3.37 -8.54 -7.37
C PRO A 67 -3.35 -10.08 -7.34
N SER A 68 -2.96 -10.74 -8.43
CA SER A 68 -2.86 -12.20 -8.48
C SER A 68 -1.88 -12.76 -7.45
N VAL A 69 -0.73 -12.11 -7.24
CA VAL A 69 0.28 -12.51 -6.24
C VAL A 69 -0.27 -12.35 -4.83
N ILE A 70 -1.08 -11.32 -4.59
CA ILE A 70 -1.70 -11.08 -3.29
C ILE A 70 -2.75 -12.14 -2.98
N GLU A 71 -3.65 -12.42 -3.93
CA GLU A 71 -4.68 -13.45 -3.73
C GLU A 71 -4.05 -14.84 -3.57
N ASP A 72 -3.01 -15.16 -4.34
CA ASP A 72 -2.26 -16.41 -4.18
C ASP A 72 -1.60 -16.50 -2.81
N ALA A 73 -0.96 -15.42 -2.33
CA ALA A 73 -0.37 -15.39 -0.99
C ALA A 73 -1.41 -15.61 0.12
N ILE A 74 -2.60 -15.02 -0.01
CA ILE A 74 -3.68 -15.20 0.96
C ILE A 74 -4.22 -16.64 0.92
N SER A 75 -4.34 -17.23 -0.27
CA SER A 75 -4.88 -18.58 -0.45
C SER A 75 -3.90 -19.70 -0.06
N SER A 76 -2.59 -19.48 -0.28
CA SER A 76 -1.54 -20.50 -0.08
C SER A 76 -0.96 -20.49 1.33
N SER A 77 -0.98 -19.35 2.03
CA SER A 77 -0.39 -19.21 3.36
C SER A 77 -1.42 -19.28 4.48
N LYS A 78 -0.99 -19.73 5.65
CA LYS A 78 -1.81 -19.67 6.87
C LYS A 78 -1.82 -18.25 7.43
N ALA A 79 -2.99 -17.77 7.83
CA ALA A 79 -3.15 -16.49 8.50
C ALA A 79 -2.45 -16.51 9.86
N ILE A 80 -1.53 -15.57 10.07
CA ILE A 80 -0.84 -15.34 11.34
C ILE A 80 -1.39 -14.06 11.97
N PRO A 81 -1.70 -14.01 13.28
CA PRO A 81 -2.11 -12.77 13.93
C PRO A 81 -1.09 -11.64 13.72
N GLY A 82 -1.58 -10.48 13.30
CA GLY A 82 -0.76 -9.29 13.06
C GLY A 82 -0.46 -8.48 14.32
N ASN A 83 0.35 -7.43 14.16
CA ASN A 83 0.75 -6.54 15.26
C ASN A 83 -0.38 -5.62 15.76
N ARG A 84 -1.50 -5.53 15.02
CA ARG A 84 -2.66 -4.72 15.38
C ARG A 84 -3.87 -5.64 15.65
N PRO A 85 -4.80 -5.23 16.55
CA PRO A 85 -6.06 -5.94 16.71
C PRO A 85 -6.75 -6.13 15.37
N ASP A 86 -7.38 -7.29 15.18
CA ASP A 86 -8.15 -7.64 13.99
C ASP A 86 -7.35 -7.58 12.68
N THR A 87 -6.03 -7.77 12.74
CA THR A 87 -5.18 -7.92 11.56
C THR A 87 -4.58 -9.30 11.45
N PHE A 88 -4.47 -9.79 10.22
CA PHE A 88 -3.86 -11.07 9.88
C PHE A 88 -2.79 -10.85 8.82
N ILE A 89 -1.70 -11.58 8.96
CA ILE A 89 -0.55 -11.58 8.08
C ILE A 89 -0.57 -12.88 7.28
N HIS A 90 -0.54 -12.74 5.96
CA HIS A 90 -0.29 -13.81 5.01
C HIS A 90 1.09 -13.58 4.42
N GLU A 91 1.99 -14.55 4.58
CA GLU A 91 3.39 -14.40 4.23
C GLU A 91 3.84 -15.56 3.35
N THR A 92 4.38 -15.21 2.18
CA THR A 92 5.04 -16.13 1.26
C THR A 92 6.52 -15.76 1.12
N LEU A 93 7.22 -16.40 0.19
CA LEU A 93 8.60 -16.07 -0.14
C LEU A 93 8.70 -14.68 -0.79
N ASP A 94 7.71 -14.28 -1.58
CA ASP A 94 7.75 -13.07 -2.39
C ASP A 94 7.09 -11.87 -1.72
N VAL A 95 6.01 -12.09 -0.96
CA VAL A 95 5.21 -11.01 -0.38
C VAL A 95 4.70 -11.31 1.03
N LYS A 96 4.54 -10.23 1.78
CA LYS A 96 3.80 -10.17 3.03
C LYS A 96 2.58 -9.28 2.83
N VAL A 97 1.41 -9.87 2.99
CA VAL A 97 0.11 -9.22 2.86
C VAL A 97 -0.49 -9.08 4.25
N VAL A 98 -0.98 -7.89 4.59
CA VAL A 98 -1.71 -7.66 5.84
C VAL A 98 -3.17 -7.39 5.50
N ILE A 99 -4.06 -8.21 6.04
CA ILE A 99 -5.52 -8.06 5.90
C ILE A 99 -6.16 -7.77 7.26
N ASN A 100 -7.37 -7.23 7.26
CA ASN A 100 -8.18 -7.14 8.48
C ASN A 100 -9.15 -8.31 8.61
N SER A 101 -9.92 -8.35 9.71
CA SER A 101 -10.96 -9.36 9.96
C SER A 101 -12.05 -9.47 8.89
N ASN A 102 -12.32 -8.38 8.16
CA ASN A 102 -13.27 -8.37 7.04
C ASN A 102 -12.64 -8.84 5.71
N GLY A 103 -11.37 -9.24 5.70
CA GLY A 103 -10.65 -9.68 4.51
C GLY A 103 -10.11 -8.54 3.62
N LYS A 104 -10.23 -7.28 4.06
CA LYS A 104 -9.71 -6.10 3.35
C LYS A 104 -8.19 -6.06 3.44
N VAL A 105 -7.52 -5.86 2.30
CA VAL A 105 -6.07 -5.69 2.24
C VAL A 105 -5.69 -4.29 2.71
N ILE A 106 -4.90 -4.23 3.77
CA ILE A 106 -4.46 -2.99 4.41
C ILE A 106 -3.12 -2.54 3.85
N THR A 107 -2.16 -3.45 3.68
CA THR A 107 -0.85 -3.14 3.09
C THR A 107 -0.22 -4.39 2.49
N VAL A 108 0.74 -4.16 1.59
CA VAL A 108 1.50 -5.19 0.89
C VAL A 108 2.98 -4.82 0.92
N ILE A 109 3.82 -5.78 1.29
CA ILE A 109 5.25 -5.60 1.47
C ILE A 109 5.94 -6.74 0.71
N PRO A 110 6.73 -6.48 -0.36
CA PRO A 110 7.55 -7.50 -0.98
C PRO A 110 8.71 -7.87 -0.05
N LYS A 111 9.19 -9.09 -0.19
CA LYS A 111 10.36 -9.61 0.52
C LYS A 111 11.62 -9.57 -0.31
#